data_AF-A0A7C7T9H7-F1
#
_entry.id   AF-A0A7C7T9H7-F1
#
_cell.length_a   1.000
_cell.length_b   1.000
_cell.length_c   1.000
_cell.angle_alpha   90.00
_cell.angle_beta   90.00
_cell.angle_gamma   90.00
#
_symmetry.space_group_name_H-M   'P 1'
#
loop_
_entity.id
_entity.type
_entity.pdbx_description
1 polymer ?
#
loop_
_entity_poly.entity_id
_entity_poly.type
_entity_poly.pdbx_seq_one_letter_code
_entity_poly.pdbx_strand_id
1 'polypeptide(L)'
;MISKIEQTIALRFLRPKKKEGFLKVISIFSFTGIALGVSILIIVMSVMNGFRTELIDKILGFNPHIIVKPYDQALNKQDLNKLNGLKTKISRTAFTFSGQGILISKLNTTGVLVRSYVNNDINKINLIKSGIIDGSLKNFNKDTVSIGKELAISSELVVGDKITLMSTSNLQTPFGSIPLQEQFVISSIFTTGLAEFDQNVIFIPFENASSLFEISDTDINLEVFLTRPDKVEIIKKNVQKLFNGYYVYTWADLNKSFFGALKVERNVMFIILTLIIIVAAFNIISGLTILVKNKTKEIAILRTLGVSKVSVTKIFFLVGFTIGFLATITGVIIGVLFSYNIEEIRVLITSIFNIRLFPEEIYFLSQMPSEINFKYILVISSFSLFTTFVATIFPALSAANLDPIKALKYE
;
A
#
# COMPACT_ATOMS: atom_id res chain seq x y z
N MET A 1 -39.47 16.92 6.96
CA MET A 1 -38.86 17.01 8.31
C MET A 1 -39.44 15.96 9.23
N ILE A 2 -38.62 15.41 10.14
CA ILE A 2 -39.02 14.45 11.18
C ILE A 2 -39.43 15.25 12.43
N SER A 3 -40.61 14.99 12.99
CA SER A 3 -41.13 15.72 14.14
C SER A 3 -40.57 15.20 15.48
N LYS A 4 -40.65 16.00 16.55
CA LYS A 4 -40.26 15.56 17.90
C LYS A 4 -41.02 14.31 18.34
N ILE A 5 -42.30 14.20 17.97
CA ILE A 5 -43.15 13.03 18.27
C ILE A 5 -42.55 11.76 17.63
N GLU A 6 -42.18 11.84 16.35
CA GLU A 6 -41.60 10.72 15.61
C GLU A 6 -40.26 10.28 16.24
N GLN A 7 -39.43 11.23 16.68
CA GLN A 7 -38.16 10.94 17.38
C GLN A 7 -38.39 10.25 18.73
N THR A 8 -39.30 10.77 19.56
CA THR A 8 -39.59 10.19 20.88
C THR A 8 -40.12 8.76 20.76
N ILE A 9 -41.01 8.50 19.78
CA ILE A 9 -41.57 7.16 19.56
C ILE A 9 -40.47 6.20 19.07
N ALA A 10 -39.66 6.62 18.09
CA ALA A 10 -38.57 5.80 17.57
C ALA A 10 -37.55 5.42 18.67
N LEU A 11 -37.12 6.39 19.50
CA LEU A 11 -36.23 6.12 20.64
C LEU A 11 -36.86 5.18 21.66
N ARG A 12 -38.19 5.26 21.86
CA ARG A 12 -38.90 4.35 22.76
C ARG A 12 -38.99 2.94 22.19
N PHE A 13 -39.09 2.78 20.88
CA PHE A 13 -39.06 1.46 20.21
C PHE A 13 -37.65 0.86 20.22
N LEU A 14 -36.59 1.68 20.24
CA LEU A 14 -35.22 1.22 20.45
C LEU A 14 -34.92 0.84 21.91
N ARG A 15 -35.63 1.43 22.88
CA ARG A 15 -35.42 1.14 24.31
C ARG A 15 -36.06 -0.20 24.70
N PRO A 16 -35.28 -1.14 25.25
CA PRO A 16 -35.77 -2.47 25.59
C PRO A 16 -36.80 -2.47 26.74
N LYS A 17 -37.96 -3.12 26.55
CA LYS A 17 -38.84 -3.52 27.67
C LYS A 17 -38.44 -4.89 28.22
N LYS A 18 -38.59 -5.10 29.53
CA LYS A 18 -38.19 -6.34 30.25
C LYS A 18 -38.82 -7.64 29.70
N LYS A 19 -39.97 -7.58 29.01
CA LYS A 19 -40.69 -8.74 28.46
C LYS A 19 -40.40 -9.06 26.98
N GLU A 20 -39.55 -8.30 26.29
CA GLU A 20 -39.33 -8.41 24.84
C GLU A 20 -37.89 -8.84 24.49
N GLY A 21 -37.41 -9.95 25.06
CA GLY A 21 -36.03 -10.44 24.88
C GLY A 21 -35.64 -10.70 23.42
N PHE A 22 -36.53 -11.33 22.64
CA PHE A 22 -36.29 -11.70 21.23
C PHE A 22 -36.07 -10.49 20.31
N LEU A 23 -36.73 -9.35 20.58
CA LEU A 23 -36.55 -8.11 19.82
C LEU A 23 -35.17 -7.46 20.05
N LYS A 24 -34.56 -7.69 21.21
CA LYS A 24 -33.19 -7.19 21.50
C LYS A 24 -32.15 -7.92 20.66
N VAL A 25 -32.31 -9.24 20.54
CA VAL A 25 -31.38 -10.12 19.83
C VAL A 25 -31.21 -9.69 18.37
N ILE A 26 -32.31 -9.38 17.70
CA ILE A 26 -32.33 -8.94 16.30
C ILE A 26 -31.62 -7.60 16.08
N SER A 27 -31.86 -6.64 16.97
CA SER A 27 -31.23 -5.32 16.88
C SER A 27 -29.71 -5.43 17.15
N ILE A 28 -29.31 -6.30 18.08
CA ILE A 28 -27.90 -6.59 18.35
C ILE A 28 -27.23 -7.25 17.14
N PHE A 29 -27.85 -8.26 16.52
CA PHE A 29 -27.27 -8.91 15.33
C PHE A 29 -27.11 -7.95 14.16
N SER A 30 -28.11 -7.10 13.91
CA SER A 30 -28.05 -6.08 12.85
C SER A 30 -26.96 -5.05 13.14
N PHE A 31 -26.89 -4.57 14.39
CA PHE A 31 -25.86 -3.65 14.83
C PHE A 31 -24.44 -4.25 14.69
N THR A 32 -24.22 -5.44 15.26
CA THR A 32 -22.91 -6.11 15.26
C THR A 32 -22.47 -6.45 13.84
N GLY A 33 -23.38 -6.90 12.97
CA GLY A 33 -23.06 -7.21 11.57
C GLY A 33 -22.51 -5.99 10.81
N ILE A 34 -23.17 -4.83 10.93
CA ILE A 34 -22.72 -3.58 10.29
C ILE A 34 -21.43 -3.08 10.96
N ALA A 35 -21.37 -3.06 12.29
CA ALA A 35 -20.22 -2.57 13.03
C ALA A 35 -18.95 -3.38 12.69
N LEU A 36 -19.05 -4.71 12.65
CA LEU A 36 -17.95 -5.58 12.23
C LEU A 36 -17.59 -5.38 10.75
N GLY A 37 -18.58 -5.32 9.85
CA GLY A 37 -18.33 -5.09 8.43
C GLY A 37 -17.56 -3.79 8.17
N VAL A 38 -17.97 -2.70 8.82
CA VAL A 38 -17.29 -1.39 8.74
C VAL A 38 -15.89 -1.46 9.37
N SER A 39 -15.75 -2.11 10.54
CA SER A 39 -14.45 -2.25 11.22
C SER A 39 -13.45 -2.99 10.34
N ILE A 40 -13.85 -4.13 9.79
CA ILE A 40 -12.99 -5.00 8.96
C ILE A 40 -12.58 -4.25 7.68
N LEU A 41 -13.49 -3.52 7.05
CA LEU A 41 -13.17 -2.68 5.89
C LEU A 41 -12.09 -1.66 6.19
N ILE A 42 -12.18 -0.98 7.34
CA ILE A 42 -11.19 0.01 7.74
C ILE A 42 -9.85 -0.65 8.04
N ILE A 43 -9.85 -1.77 8.76
CA ILE A 43 -8.62 -2.52 9.09
C ILE A 43 -7.90 -2.96 7.82
N VAL A 44 -8.59 -3.69 6.94
CA VAL A 44 -7.98 -4.23 5.71
C VAL A 44 -7.47 -3.09 4.83
N MET A 45 -8.25 -2.02 4.64
CA MET A 45 -7.79 -0.88 3.84
C MET A 45 -6.59 -0.16 4.46
N SER A 46 -6.53 -0.04 5.78
CA SER A 46 -5.41 0.62 6.47
C SER A 46 -4.13 -0.20 6.36
N VAL A 47 -4.21 -1.51 6.57
CA VAL A 47 -3.07 -2.43 6.40
C VAL A 47 -2.56 -2.40 4.96
N MET A 48 -3.46 -2.48 3.97
CA MET A 48 -3.05 -2.45 2.56
C MET A 48 -2.42 -1.13 2.14
N ASN A 49 -2.89 0.00 2.70
CA ASN A 49 -2.25 1.28 2.44
C ASN A 49 -0.87 1.33 3.08
N GLY A 50 -0.74 0.89 4.33
CA GLY A 50 0.55 0.81 5.02
C GLY A 50 1.54 -0.05 4.24
N PHE A 51 1.12 -1.25 3.81
CA PHE A 51 1.95 -2.16 3.02
C PHE A 51 2.41 -1.52 1.72
N ARG A 52 1.51 -0.86 1.00
CA ARG A 52 1.84 -0.12 -0.22
C ARG A 52 2.85 0.99 0.05
N THR A 53 2.67 1.76 1.12
CA THR A 53 3.55 2.89 1.46
C THR A 53 4.94 2.39 1.81
N GLU A 54 5.04 1.39 2.69
CA GLU A 54 6.32 0.80 3.10
C GLU A 54 7.09 0.19 1.91
N LEU A 55 6.39 -0.52 1.00
CA LEU A 55 6.99 -1.03 -0.22
C LEU A 55 7.47 0.09 -1.16
N ILE A 56 6.66 1.14 -1.33
CA ILE A 56 7.04 2.29 -2.16
C ILE A 56 8.26 2.99 -1.57
N ASP A 57 8.29 3.23 -0.27
CA ASP A 57 9.40 3.92 0.40
C ASP A 57 10.70 3.12 0.28
N LYS A 58 10.62 1.79 0.39
CA LYS A 58 11.75 0.88 0.11
C LYS A 58 12.24 0.98 -1.34
N ILE A 59 11.33 0.99 -2.33
CA ILE A 59 11.69 1.13 -3.75
C ILE A 59 12.33 2.50 -4.02
N LEU A 60 11.81 3.57 -3.41
CA LEU A 60 12.24 4.96 -3.58
C LEU A 60 13.56 5.28 -2.88
N GLY A 61 13.80 4.72 -1.69
CA GLY A 61 15.01 4.99 -0.91
C GLY A 61 16.30 4.55 -1.62
N PHE A 62 16.17 3.63 -2.57
CA PHE A 62 17.28 3.06 -3.31
C PHE A 62 17.35 3.51 -4.78
N ASN A 63 16.22 3.53 -5.49
CA ASN A 63 16.23 3.75 -6.94
C ASN A 63 16.19 5.25 -7.30
N PRO A 64 16.83 5.64 -8.42
CA PRO A 64 16.60 6.95 -9.00
C PRO A 64 15.12 7.13 -9.33
N HIS A 65 14.59 8.33 -9.07
CA HIS A 65 13.17 8.57 -9.26
C HIS A 65 12.83 8.70 -10.75
N ILE A 66 13.70 9.35 -11.52
CA ILE A 66 13.61 9.46 -12.98
C ILE A 66 14.98 9.11 -13.56
N ILE A 67 14.98 8.28 -14.60
CA ILE A 67 16.15 7.97 -15.41
C ILE A 67 15.93 8.54 -16.80
N VAL A 68 16.92 9.31 -17.27
CA VAL A 68 17.03 9.76 -18.66
C VAL A 68 18.13 8.93 -19.30
N LYS A 69 17.74 8.06 -20.23
CA LYS A 69 18.64 7.16 -20.96
C LYS A 69 18.85 7.67 -22.38
N PRO A 70 20.11 7.77 -22.86
CA PRO A 70 20.41 8.07 -24.26
C PRO A 70 19.84 7.02 -25.22
N TYR A 71 19.49 7.47 -26.44
CA TYR A 71 19.37 6.60 -27.60
C TYR A 71 20.67 6.70 -28.41
N ASP A 72 20.82 7.78 -29.18
CA ASP A 72 21.98 8.04 -30.03
C ASP A 72 22.78 9.28 -29.61
N GLN A 73 22.21 10.11 -28.74
CA GLN A 73 22.81 11.37 -28.30
C GLN A 73 23.36 11.24 -26.88
N ALA A 74 24.66 11.38 -26.72
CA ALA A 74 25.33 11.40 -25.42
C ALA A 74 24.74 12.46 -24.48
N LEU A 75 24.77 12.17 -23.18
CA LEU A 75 24.41 13.11 -22.14
C LEU A 75 25.64 13.88 -21.67
N ASN A 76 25.54 15.21 -21.66
CA ASN A 76 26.61 16.10 -21.23
C ASN A 76 26.28 16.81 -19.92
N LYS A 77 27.31 17.28 -19.21
CA LYS A 77 27.13 18.11 -17.99
C LYS A 77 26.28 19.36 -18.25
N GLN A 78 26.31 19.89 -19.47
CA GLN A 78 25.50 21.05 -19.86
C GLN A 78 23.99 20.73 -19.90
N ASP A 79 23.60 19.47 -20.10
CA ASP A 79 22.19 19.07 -20.11
C ASP A 79 21.52 19.21 -18.75
N LEU A 80 22.30 19.25 -17.66
CA LEU A 80 21.79 19.60 -16.33
C LEU A 80 21.16 21.00 -16.30
N ASN A 81 21.58 21.92 -17.17
CA ASN A 81 20.99 23.25 -17.27
C ASN A 81 19.52 23.21 -17.71
N LYS A 82 19.11 22.18 -18.48
CA LYS A 82 17.71 21.98 -18.87
C LYS A 82 16.82 21.75 -17.64
N LEU A 83 17.37 21.20 -16.55
CA LEU A 83 16.65 20.94 -15.30
C LEU A 83 16.58 22.15 -14.36
N ASN A 84 17.18 23.31 -14.71
CA ASN A 84 17.20 24.49 -13.85
C ASN A 84 15.81 24.96 -13.40
N GLY A 85 14.80 24.89 -14.29
CA GLY A 85 13.41 25.23 -13.96
C GLY A 85 12.72 24.27 -12.98
N LEU A 86 13.33 23.11 -12.69
CA LEU A 86 12.83 22.10 -11.77
C LEU A 86 13.70 21.96 -10.51
N LYS A 87 14.70 22.83 -10.30
CA LYS A 87 15.63 22.77 -9.16
C LYS A 87 14.97 22.62 -7.81
N THR A 88 13.86 23.31 -7.56
CA THR A 88 13.14 23.23 -6.28
C THR A 88 12.48 21.86 -6.02
N LYS A 89 12.32 21.04 -7.06
CA LYS A 89 11.71 19.71 -7.00
C LYS A 89 12.74 18.57 -7.06
N ILE A 90 14.00 18.89 -7.35
CA ILE A 90 15.10 17.94 -7.51
C ILE A 90 16.02 18.07 -6.31
N SER A 91 16.21 16.96 -5.61
CA SER A 91 17.14 16.84 -4.48
C SER A 91 18.58 16.58 -4.98
N ARG A 92 18.75 15.70 -5.97
CA ARG A 92 20.07 15.32 -6.52
C ARG A 92 19.96 14.90 -7.98
N THR A 93 21.04 15.07 -8.72
CA THR A 93 21.25 14.46 -10.04
C THR A 93 22.58 13.73 -10.07
N ALA A 94 22.68 12.64 -10.83
CA ALA A 94 23.91 11.89 -11.01
C ALA A 94 24.01 11.32 -12.42
N PHE A 95 25.21 11.28 -12.99
CA PHE A 95 25.49 10.51 -14.19
C PHE A 95 25.97 9.12 -13.78
N THR A 96 25.34 8.08 -14.32
CA THR A 96 25.55 6.70 -13.88
C THR A 96 25.60 5.74 -15.06
N PHE A 97 26.34 4.65 -14.85
CA PHE A 97 26.32 3.48 -15.72
C PHE A 97 25.69 2.31 -14.95
N SER A 98 25.00 1.43 -15.68
CA SER A 98 24.47 0.19 -15.14
C SER A 98 24.56 -0.90 -16.19
N GLY A 99 25.28 -1.98 -15.88
CA GLY A 99 25.51 -3.13 -16.75
C GLY A 99 25.27 -4.45 -16.04
N GLN A 100 25.04 -5.52 -16.79
CA GLN A 100 24.91 -6.87 -16.24
C GLN A 100 26.25 -7.59 -16.37
N GLY A 101 26.71 -8.23 -15.29
CA GLY A 101 27.94 -9.01 -15.25
C GLY A 101 27.78 -10.29 -14.43
N ILE A 102 28.85 -11.08 -14.38
CA ILE A 102 28.93 -12.31 -13.59
C ILE A 102 30.04 -12.13 -12.57
N LEU A 103 29.70 -12.29 -11.29
CA LEU A 103 30.65 -12.38 -10.20
C LEU A 103 31.11 -13.83 -10.08
N ILE A 104 32.42 -14.02 -10.15
CA ILE A 104 33.10 -15.30 -9.98
C ILE A 104 33.86 -15.23 -8.66
N SER A 105 33.40 -15.99 -7.68
CA SER A 105 34.04 -16.18 -6.39
C SER A 105 34.73 -17.56 -6.35
N LYS A 106 35.37 -17.89 -5.21
CA LYS A 106 35.96 -19.23 -5.00
C LYS A 106 34.90 -20.34 -4.96
N LEU A 107 33.67 -20.01 -4.54
CA LEU A 107 32.63 -20.99 -4.23
C LEU A 107 31.54 -21.07 -5.30
N ASN A 108 31.17 -19.92 -5.88
CA ASN A 108 30.03 -19.82 -6.78
C ASN A 108 30.23 -18.76 -7.87
N THR A 109 29.38 -18.85 -8.89
CA THR A 109 29.23 -17.82 -9.92
C THR A 109 27.82 -17.28 -9.87
N THR A 110 27.68 -15.96 -9.80
CA THR A 110 26.40 -15.29 -9.57
C THR A 110 26.24 -14.14 -10.55
N GLY A 111 25.08 -14.04 -11.19
CA GLY A 111 24.74 -12.88 -12.02
C GLY A 111 24.53 -11.65 -11.15
N VAL A 112 25.13 -10.52 -11.52
CA VAL A 112 25.08 -9.27 -10.76
C VAL A 112 24.81 -8.08 -11.67
N LEU A 113 24.09 -7.10 -11.13
CA LEU A 113 23.97 -5.77 -11.71
C LEU A 113 25.12 -4.90 -11.20
N VAL A 114 25.98 -4.51 -12.12
CA VAL A 114 27.11 -3.62 -11.84
C VAL A 114 26.66 -2.19 -12.03
N ARG A 115 26.73 -1.37 -10.97
CA ARG A 115 26.41 0.05 -11.01
C ARG A 115 27.64 0.89 -10.77
N SER A 116 27.75 2.01 -11.49
CA SER A 116 28.82 2.96 -11.29
C SER A 116 28.35 4.40 -11.44
N TYR A 117 28.99 5.31 -10.70
CA TYR A 117 28.70 6.74 -10.70
C TYR A 117 29.91 7.46 -11.29
N VAL A 118 29.69 8.32 -12.30
CA VAL A 118 30.80 8.99 -13.02
C VAL A 118 31.75 9.75 -12.08
N ASN A 119 31.22 10.32 -10.98
CA ASN A 119 32.03 11.04 -9.98
C ASN A 119 32.47 10.17 -8.79
N ASN A 120 32.23 8.85 -8.83
CA ASN A 120 32.44 7.91 -7.72
C ASN A 120 31.79 8.36 -6.40
N ASP A 121 30.66 9.08 -6.46
CA ASP A 121 30.02 9.71 -5.31
C ASP A 121 28.91 8.84 -4.68
N ILE A 122 29.18 7.54 -4.59
CA ILE A 122 28.29 6.58 -3.92
C ILE A 122 28.13 6.89 -2.42
N ASN A 123 29.12 7.55 -1.81
CA ASN A 123 29.06 8.04 -0.44
C ASN A 123 27.99 9.13 -0.20
N LYS A 124 27.45 9.76 -1.25
CA LYS A 124 26.31 10.69 -1.15
C LYS A 124 24.97 9.97 -1.15
N ILE A 125 24.94 8.65 -1.36
CA ILE A 125 23.73 7.84 -1.22
C ILE A 125 23.58 7.51 0.26
N ASN A 126 22.65 8.17 0.94
CA ASN A 126 22.47 8.01 2.38
C ASN A 126 22.28 6.55 2.79
N LEU A 127 21.45 5.79 2.06
CA LEU A 127 21.15 4.39 2.35
C LEU A 127 22.42 3.52 2.37
N ILE A 128 23.30 3.70 1.36
CA ILE A 128 24.56 2.95 1.27
C ILE A 128 25.54 3.42 2.35
N LYS A 129 25.66 4.73 2.57
CA LYS A 129 26.58 5.30 3.58
C LYS A 129 26.21 4.85 5.00
N SER A 130 24.92 4.87 5.36
CA SER A 130 24.45 4.43 6.68
C SER A 130 24.42 2.91 6.81
N GLY A 131 24.33 2.20 5.69
CA GLY A 131 24.21 0.75 5.63
C GLY A 131 25.55 0.00 5.51
N ILE A 132 26.70 0.65 5.65
CA ILE A 132 27.99 -0.06 5.65
C ILE A 132 28.07 -0.93 6.92
N ILE A 133 28.18 -2.24 6.72
CA ILE A 133 28.32 -3.24 7.79
C ILE A 133 29.79 -3.55 8.06
N ASP A 134 30.58 -3.63 6.99
CA ASP A 134 32.00 -3.97 7.06
C ASP A 134 32.80 -3.14 6.04
N GLY A 135 34.06 -2.85 6.37
CA GLY A 135 34.98 -2.06 5.54
C GLY A 135 34.64 -0.57 5.51
N SER A 136 35.02 0.11 4.41
CA SER A 136 34.79 1.55 4.27
C SER A 136 34.77 2.03 2.82
N LEU A 137 33.81 2.91 2.50
CA LEU A 137 33.77 3.64 1.22
C LEU A 137 34.94 4.63 1.03
N LYS A 138 35.77 4.88 2.05
CA LYS A 138 36.96 5.73 1.90
C LYS A 138 37.97 5.15 0.91
N ASN A 139 38.03 3.82 0.83
CA ASN A 139 38.93 3.10 -0.06
C ASN A 139 38.23 2.65 -1.36
N PHE A 140 37.09 3.25 -1.70
CA PHE A 140 36.38 2.99 -2.95
C PHE A 140 37.12 3.68 -4.12
N ASN A 141 38.20 3.05 -4.56
CA ASN A 141 39.12 3.52 -5.61
C ASN A 141 39.38 2.40 -6.63
N LYS A 142 40.27 2.65 -7.59
CA LYS A 142 40.57 1.73 -8.68
C LYS A 142 40.85 0.30 -8.18
N ASP A 143 40.28 -0.68 -8.88
CA ASP A 143 40.38 -2.13 -8.60
C ASP A 143 39.72 -2.58 -7.30
N THR A 144 38.81 -1.75 -6.76
CA THR A 144 37.96 -2.11 -5.63
C THR A 144 36.50 -2.24 -6.00
N VAL A 145 35.76 -2.97 -5.17
CA VAL A 145 34.32 -3.18 -5.31
C VAL A 145 33.64 -3.00 -3.97
N SER A 146 32.40 -2.53 -3.97
CA SER A 146 31.51 -2.62 -2.82
C SER A 146 30.36 -3.57 -3.15
N ILE A 147 30.14 -4.56 -2.29
CA ILE A 147 29.12 -5.61 -2.50
C ILE A 147 28.03 -5.52 -1.44
N GLY A 148 26.85 -6.07 -1.74
CA GLY A 148 25.76 -6.15 -0.78
C GLY A 148 25.93 -7.32 0.21
N LYS A 149 25.28 -7.19 1.37
CA LYS A 149 25.36 -8.14 2.49
C LYS A 149 24.94 -9.55 2.09
N GLU A 150 23.79 -9.71 1.44
CA GLU A 150 23.29 -11.04 1.09
C GLU A 150 24.18 -11.73 0.06
N LEU A 151 24.74 -10.97 -0.90
CA LEU A 151 25.73 -11.48 -1.83
C LEU A 151 26.99 -11.96 -1.10
N ALA A 152 27.51 -11.15 -0.16
CA ALA A 152 28.68 -11.50 0.64
C ALA A 152 28.46 -12.78 1.46
N ILE A 153 27.31 -12.91 2.12
CA ILE A 153 26.95 -14.10 2.91
C ILE A 153 26.84 -15.33 2.00
N SER A 154 26.11 -15.23 0.88
CA SER A 154 25.87 -16.37 -0.02
C SER A 154 27.13 -16.88 -0.73
N SER A 155 28.15 -16.04 -0.86
CA SER A 155 29.44 -16.36 -1.48
C SER A 155 30.58 -16.52 -0.47
N GLU A 156 30.29 -16.47 0.84
CA GLU A 156 31.27 -16.49 1.96
C GLU A 156 32.43 -15.50 1.78
N LEU A 157 32.11 -14.28 1.31
CA LEU A 157 33.08 -13.23 1.05
C LEU A 157 33.16 -12.25 2.23
N VAL A 158 34.39 -11.82 2.54
CA VAL A 158 34.65 -10.74 3.51
C VAL A 158 35.42 -9.59 2.88
N VAL A 159 35.47 -8.45 3.57
CA VAL A 159 36.28 -7.30 3.12
C VAL A 159 37.75 -7.71 3.00
N GLY A 160 38.39 -7.33 1.90
CA GLY A 160 39.76 -7.72 1.55
C GLY A 160 39.88 -8.95 0.66
N ASP A 161 38.82 -9.74 0.48
CA ASP A 161 38.82 -10.83 -0.48
C ASP A 161 38.86 -10.32 -1.92
N LYS A 162 39.40 -11.17 -2.81
CA LYS A 162 39.45 -10.94 -4.25
C LYS A 162 38.32 -11.67 -4.96
N ILE A 163 37.62 -10.96 -5.82
CA ILE A 163 36.60 -11.51 -6.72
C ILE A 163 36.96 -11.20 -8.16
N THR A 164 36.48 -11.99 -9.10
CA THR A 164 36.57 -11.69 -10.53
C THR A 164 35.20 -11.27 -11.03
N LEU A 165 35.12 -10.14 -11.73
CA LEU A 165 33.91 -9.73 -12.44
C LEU A 165 34.13 -9.93 -13.92
N MET A 166 33.20 -10.63 -14.55
CA MET A 166 33.13 -10.83 -15.99
C MET A 166 31.99 -9.98 -16.56
N SER A 167 32.26 -9.21 -17.60
CA SER A 167 31.25 -8.40 -18.27
C SER A 167 30.57 -9.15 -19.42
N THR A 168 29.53 -8.51 -19.97
CA THR A 168 28.87 -8.96 -21.21
C THR A 168 29.58 -8.48 -22.47
N SER A 169 30.61 -7.63 -22.32
CA SER A 169 31.44 -7.14 -23.42
C SER A 169 32.51 -8.18 -23.78
N ASN A 170 32.85 -8.27 -25.06
CA ASN A 170 33.73 -9.31 -25.60
C ASN A 170 34.94 -8.69 -26.27
N LEU A 171 36.13 -9.16 -25.91
CA LEU A 171 37.36 -8.91 -26.65
C LEU A 171 37.39 -9.81 -27.89
N GLN A 172 37.60 -9.22 -29.05
CA GLN A 172 37.85 -9.98 -30.27
C GLN A 172 39.30 -10.44 -30.32
N THR A 173 39.52 -11.74 -30.42
CA THR A 173 40.84 -12.33 -30.65
C THR A 173 40.83 -13.14 -31.95
N PRO A 174 42.01 -13.39 -32.57
CA PRO A 174 42.10 -14.26 -33.75
C PRO A 174 41.56 -15.69 -33.55
N PHE A 175 41.38 -16.11 -32.28
CA PHE A 175 40.90 -17.44 -31.90
C PHE A 175 39.44 -17.44 -31.41
N GLY A 176 38.75 -16.29 -31.46
CA GLY A 176 37.36 -16.15 -31.02
C GLY A 176 37.12 -14.96 -30.09
N SER A 177 35.87 -14.74 -29.70
CA SER A 177 35.49 -13.72 -28.73
C SER A 177 35.61 -14.26 -27.30
N ILE A 178 36.40 -13.60 -26.45
CA ILE A 178 36.49 -13.91 -25.02
C ILE A 178 35.81 -12.81 -24.19
N PRO A 179 35.04 -13.14 -23.16
CA PRO A 179 34.47 -12.14 -22.26
C PRO A 179 35.56 -11.34 -21.54
N LEU A 180 35.33 -10.05 -21.38
CA LEU A 180 36.19 -9.21 -20.54
C LEU A 180 36.01 -9.58 -19.07
N GLN A 181 37.12 -9.73 -18.36
CA GLN A 181 37.12 -10.01 -16.93
C GLN A 181 38.21 -9.23 -16.21
N GLU A 182 37.89 -8.70 -15.04
CA GLU A 182 38.81 -7.96 -14.17
C GLU A 182 38.70 -8.46 -12.72
N GLN A 183 39.80 -8.36 -11.97
CA GLN A 183 39.85 -8.77 -10.57
C GLN A 183 39.72 -7.56 -9.65
N PHE A 184 38.87 -7.67 -8.62
CA PHE A 184 38.58 -6.62 -7.67
C PHE A 184 38.82 -7.07 -6.24
N VAL A 185 39.25 -6.14 -5.39
CA VAL A 185 39.31 -6.33 -3.93
C VAL A 185 38.06 -5.73 -3.29
N ILE A 186 37.40 -6.47 -2.40
CA ILE A 186 36.22 -5.98 -1.68
C ILE A 186 36.66 -4.89 -0.69
N SER A 187 36.19 -3.67 -0.90
CA SER A 187 36.47 -2.50 -0.04
C SER A 187 35.44 -2.30 1.07
N SER A 188 34.19 -2.66 0.81
CA SER A 188 33.10 -2.58 1.79
C SER A 188 31.93 -3.48 1.46
N ILE A 189 31.19 -3.86 2.51
CA ILE A 189 29.93 -4.59 2.44
C ILE A 189 28.82 -3.66 2.95
N PHE A 190 27.79 -3.44 2.13
CA PHE A 190 26.65 -2.60 2.48
C PHE A 190 25.37 -3.41 2.66
N THR A 191 24.38 -2.86 3.37
CA THR A 191 23.00 -3.33 3.37
C THR A 191 22.04 -2.18 3.10
N THR A 192 21.03 -2.47 2.31
CA THR A 192 19.90 -1.56 2.06
C THR A 192 18.64 -1.97 2.83
N GLY A 193 18.66 -3.11 3.50
CA GLY A 193 17.47 -3.73 4.10
C GLY A 193 16.52 -4.36 3.08
N LEU A 194 16.97 -4.52 1.83
CA LEU A 194 16.28 -5.23 0.76
C LEU A 194 17.16 -6.37 0.29
N ALA A 195 16.80 -7.60 0.68
CA ALA A 195 17.61 -8.78 0.39
C ALA A 195 17.87 -8.97 -1.11
N GLU A 196 16.86 -8.80 -1.96
CA GLU A 196 17.01 -8.93 -3.41
C GLU A 196 17.99 -7.90 -3.98
N PHE A 197 18.03 -6.69 -3.42
CA PHE A 197 18.99 -5.68 -3.84
C PHE A 197 20.41 -6.01 -3.35
N ASP A 198 20.54 -6.33 -2.07
CA ASP A 198 21.80 -6.67 -1.41
C ASP A 198 22.41 -7.98 -1.98
N GLN A 199 21.61 -8.81 -2.64
CA GLN A 199 22.06 -10.03 -3.30
C GLN A 199 22.53 -9.80 -4.73
N ASN A 200 21.91 -8.88 -5.47
CA ASN A 200 22.09 -8.80 -6.92
C ASN A 200 22.92 -7.58 -7.38
N VAL A 201 23.20 -6.59 -6.53
CA VAL A 201 23.82 -5.34 -6.98
C VAL A 201 25.18 -5.09 -6.33
N ILE A 202 26.12 -4.66 -7.15
CA ILE A 202 27.46 -4.25 -6.72
C ILE A 202 27.81 -2.88 -7.28
N PHE A 203 28.68 -2.16 -6.58
CA PHE A 203 29.23 -0.89 -7.03
C PHE A 203 30.71 -1.03 -7.34
N ILE A 204 31.13 -0.50 -8.49
CA ILE A 204 32.54 -0.37 -8.86
C ILE A 204 32.84 1.09 -9.26
N PRO A 205 34.09 1.56 -9.10
CA PRO A 205 34.50 2.86 -9.61
C PRO A 205 34.27 2.99 -11.11
N PHE A 206 33.99 4.21 -11.57
CA PHE A 206 33.66 4.47 -12.97
C PHE A 206 34.80 4.13 -13.93
N GLU A 207 36.05 4.32 -13.51
CA GLU A 207 37.21 3.94 -14.31
C GLU A 207 37.22 2.44 -14.61
N ASN A 208 36.97 1.60 -13.60
CA ASN A 208 36.87 0.15 -13.77
C ASN A 208 35.63 -0.28 -14.55
N ALA A 209 34.50 0.41 -14.36
CA ALA A 209 33.32 0.14 -15.18
C ALA A 209 33.59 0.44 -16.66
N SER A 210 34.30 1.54 -16.93
CA SER A 210 34.65 1.98 -18.28
C SER A 210 35.55 0.99 -18.99
N SER A 211 36.54 0.41 -18.30
CA SER A 211 37.42 -0.61 -18.87
C SER A 211 36.71 -1.95 -19.04
N LEU A 212 35.99 -2.41 -18.02
CA LEU A 212 35.38 -3.73 -17.99
C LEU A 212 34.19 -3.86 -18.97
N PHE A 213 33.40 -2.80 -19.17
CA PHE A 213 32.21 -2.81 -20.03
C PHE A 213 32.40 -2.10 -21.36
N GLU A 214 33.56 -1.50 -21.65
CA GLU A 214 33.79 -0.68 -22.84
C GLU A 214 32.74 0.44 -22.99
N ILE A 215 32.47 1.15 -21.88
CA ILE A 215 31.41 2.17 -21.78
C ILE A 215 31.61 3.25 -22.84
N SER A 216 30.57 3.47 -23.64
CA SER A 216 30.46 4.62 -24.55
C SER A 216 29.70 5.79 -23.90
N ASP A 217 29.81 6.99 -24.46
CA ASP A 217 29.08 8.16 -23.95
C ASP A 217 27.55 8.00 -24.00
N THR A 218 27.04 7.10 -24.84
CA THR A 218 25.61 6.74 -24.93
C THR A 218 25.16 5.74 -23.87
N ASP A 219 26.08 5.10 -23.16
CA ASP A 219 25.75 4.16 -22.06
C ASP A 219 25.57 4.86 -20.71
N ILE A 220 25.93 6.15 -20.64
CA ILE A 220 25.82 6.97 -19.44
C ILE A 220 24.40 7.52 -19.32
N ASN A 221 23.71 7.16 -18.25
CA ASN A 221 22.37 7.63 -17.92
C ASN A 221 22.44 8.85 -16.99
N LEU A 222 21.39 9.68 -17.03
CA LEU A 222 21.16 10.73 -16.03
C LEU A 222 20.06 10.28 -15.06
N GLU A 223 20.45 10.08 -13.82
CA GLU A 223 19.58 9.79 -12.69
C GLU A 223 19.15 11.08 -11.99
N VAL A 224 17.85 11.24 -11.76
CA VAL A 224 17.26 12.41 -11.10
C VAL A 224 16.49 11.96 -9.86
N PHE A 225 16.89 12.47 -8.71
CA PHE A 225 16.26 12.25 -7.42
C PHE A 225 15.40 13.44 -7.05
N LEU A 226 14.10 13.21 -6.95
CA LEU A 226 13.09 14.20 -6.57
C LEU A 226 12.98 14.38 -5.05
N THR A 227 12.67 15.60 -4.61
CA THR A 227 12.32 15.91 -3.21
C THR A 227 10.98 15.27 -2.81
N ARG A 228 10.07 15.10 -3.78
CA ARG A 228 8.76 14.48 -3.62
C ARG A 228 8.57 13.35 -4.64
N PRO A 229 8.97 12.12 -4.30
CA PRO A 229 8.94 11.02 -5.26
C PRO A 229 7.51 10.56 -5.60
N ASP A 230 6.54 10.83 -4.71
CA ASP A 230 5.11 10.59 -4.94
C ASP A 230 4.54 11.37 -6.15
N LYS A 231 5.23 12.42 -6.59
CA LYS A 231 4.85 13.27 -7.74
C LYS A 231 5.61 12.95 -9.02
N VAL A 232 6.31 11.81 -9.05
CA VAL A 232 7.19 11.43 -10.16
C VAL A 232 6.50 11.50 -11.53
N GLU A 233 5.26 11.02 -11.66
CA GLU A 233 4.53 11.00 -12.93
C GLU A 233 4.23 12.39 -13.50
N ILE A 234 4.01 13.38 -12.62
CA ILE A 234 3.78 14.76 -13.05
C ILE A 234 5.09 15.38 -13.52
N ILE A 235 6.18 15.10 -12.81
CA ILE A 235 7.50 15.68 -13.10
C ILE A 235 8.13 15.00 -14.33
N LYS A 236 7.92 13.69 -14.50
CA LYS A 236 8.32 12.90 -15.68
C LYS A 236 7.90 13.58 -16.97
N LYS A 237 6.64 14.05 -17.06
CA LYS A 237 6.14 14.74 -18.26
C LYS A 237 6.92 16.01 -18.60
N ASN A 238 7.41 16.73 -17.59
CA ASN A 238 8.23 17.92 -17.82
C ASN A 238 9.65 17.54 -18.23
N VAL A 239 10.25 16.55 -17.55
CA VAL A 239 11.58 16.04 -17.89
C VAL A 239 11.59 15.47 -19.31
N GLN A 240 10.58 14.70 -19.69
CA GLN A 240 10.46 14.12 -21.02
C GLN A 240 10.33 15.17 -22.14
N LYS A 241 9.72 16.33 -21.85
CA LYS A 241 9.71 17.47 -22.80
C LYS A 241 11.08 18.14 -22.93
N LEU A 242 11.81 18.26 -21.82
CA LEU A 242 13.14 18.87 -21.79
C LEU A 242 14.21 18.00 -22.46
N PHE A 243 14.07 16.68 -22.33
CA PHE A 243 14.94 15.67 -22.91
C PHE A 243 14.24 14.97 -24.07
N ASN A 244 13.75 15.76 -25.03
CA ASN A 244 13.22 15.21 -26.28
C ASN A 244 14.34 14.46 -27.03
N GLY A 245 14.07 13.24 -27.50
CA GLY A 245 15.09 12.37 -28.10
C GLY A 245 15.85 11.49 -27.10
N TYR A 246 15.45 11.47 -25.83
CA TYR A 246 15.95 10.52 -24.82
C TYR A 246 14.81 9.63 -24.31
N TYR A 247 15.16 8.43 -23.83
CA TYR A 247 14.21 7.57 -23.16
C TYR A 247 14.08 7.96 -21.70
N VAL A 248 12.93 8.53 -21.32
CA VAL A 248 12.68 8.96 -19.94
C VAL A 248 11.70 8.02 -19.28
N TYR A 249 12.16 7.32 -18.24
CA TYR A 249 11.35 6.39 -17.45
C TYR A 249 11.58 6.59 -15.96
N THR A 250 10.68 6.06 -15.15
CA THR A 250 10.67 6.23 -13.70
C THR A 250 10.69 4.87 -13.00
N TRP A 251 10.98 4.87 -11.70
CA TRP A 251 10.78 3.69 -10.87
C TRP A 251 9.34 3.14 -10.95
N ALA A 252 8.35 4.01 -11.15
CA ALA A 252 6.95 3.63 -11.26
C ALA A 252 6.63 2.95 -12.60
N ASP A 253 7.34 3.31 -13.68
CA ASP A 253 7.22 2.64 -14.98
C ASP A 253 7.79 1.21 -14.92
N LEU A 254 8.97 1.05 -14.31
CA LEU A 254 9.64 -0.26 -14.18
C LEU A 254 8.78 -1.26 -13.38
N ASN A 255 8.06 -0.76 -12.38
CA ASN A 255 7.26 -1.57 -11.46
C ASN A 255 5.74 -1.45 -11.75
N LYS A 256 5.36 -1.05 -12.97
CA LYS A 256 3.97 -0.76 -13.32
C LYS A 256 3.05 -1.97 -13.16
N SER A 257 3.52 -3.18 -13.51
CA SER A 257 2.77 -4.43 -13.33
C SER A 257 2.50 -4.72 -11.86
N PHE A 258 3.53 -4.59 -11.01
CA PHE A 258 3.44 -4.77 -9.57
C PHE A 258 2.45 -3.79 -8.92
N PHE A 259 2.58 -2.49 -9.21
CA PHE A 259 1.62 -1.50 -8.71
C PHE A 259 0.21 -1.66 -9.28
N GLY A 260 0.12 -2.14 -10.53
CA GLY A 260 -1.14 -2.54 -11.16
C GLY A 260 -1.82 -3.66 -10.39
N ALA A 261 -1.07 -4.71 -10.05
CA ALA A 261 -1.54 -5.84 -9.26
C ALA A 261 -2.03 -5.39 -7.87
N LEU A 262 -1.24 -4.60 -7.14
CA LEU A 262 -1.64 -4.04 -5.84
C LEU A 262 -2.93 -3.21 -5.92
N LYS A 263 -3.11 -2.46 -7.01
CA LYS A 263 -4.34 -1.68 -7.24
C LYS A 263 -5.54 -2.59 -7.51
N VAL A 264 -5.36 -3.63 -8.32
CA VAL A 264 -6.42 -4.61 -8.63
C VAL A 264 -6.81 -5.36 -7.37
N GLU A 265 -5.83 -5.88 -6.61
CA GLU A 265 -6.05 -6.58 -5.35
C GLU A 265 -6.86 -5.75 -4.37
N ARG A 266 -6.46 -4.49 -4.14
CA ARG A 266 -7.20 -3.57 -3.26
C ARG A 266 -8.64 -3.35 -3.75
N ASN A 267 -8.85 -3.21 -5.06
CA ASN A 267 -10.19 -3.05 -5.62
C ASN A 267 -11.04 -4.32 -5.42
N VAL A 268 -10.46 -5.50 -5.62
CA VAL A 268 -11.14 -6.78 -5.40
C VAL A 268 -11.52 -6.94 -3.93
N MET A 269 -10.59 -6.67 -3.01
CA MET A 269 -10.89 -6.70 -1.57
C MET A 269 -11.96 -5.70 -1.18
N PHE A 270 -11.91 -4.48 -1.73
CA PHE A 270 -12.97 -3.49 -1.50
C PHE A 270 -14.34 -4.01 -1.96
N ILE A 271 -14.43 -4.67 -3.11
CA ILE A 271 -15.69 -5.27 -3.61
C ILE A 271 -16.17 -6.39 -2.69
N ILE A 272 -15.29 -7.34 -2.33
CA ILE A 272 -15.63 -8.47 -1.46
C ILE A 272 -16.15 -7.97 -0.11
N LEU A 273 -15.42 -7.04 0.50
CA LEU A 273 -15.80 -6.50 1.81
C LEU A 273 -17.05 -5.62 1.73
N THR A 274 -17.29 -4.96 0.60
CA THR A 274 -18.54 -4.24 0.33
C THR A 274 -19.73 -5.20 0.26
N LEU A 275 -19.58 -6.38 -0.35
CA LEU A 275 -20.62 -7.41 -0.35
C LEU A 275 -20.98 -7.87 1.07
N ILE A 276 -20.00 -7.92 1.99
CA ILE A 276 -20.26 -8.23 3.41
C ILE A 276 -21.17 -7.17 4.04
N ILE A 277 -20.98 -5.88 3.76
CA ILE A 277 -21.90 -4.82 4.22
C ILE A 277 -23.31 -5.04 3.65
N ILE A 278 -23.43 -5.39 2.37
CA ILE A 278 -24.74 -5.64 1.75
C ILE A 278 -25.44 -6.83 2.42
N VAL A 279 -24.71 -7.90 2.72
CA VAL A 279 -25.22 -9.04 3.49
C VAL A 279 -25.67 -8.61 4.88
N ALA A 280 -24.90 -7.78 5.57
CA ALA A 280 -25.30 -7.21 6.86
C ALA A 280 -26.55 -6.32 6.75
N ALA A 281 -26.74 -5.63 5.62
CA ALA A 281 -27.93 -4.82 5.38
C ALA A 281 -29.22 -5.66 5.24
N PHE A 282 -29.13 -6.89 4.71
CA PHE A 282 -30.26 -7.82 4.73
C PHE A 282 -30.67 -8.23 6.14
N ASN A 283 -29.73 -8.26 7.09
CA ASN A 283 -30.06 -8.48 8.50
C ASN A 283 -30.89 -7.33 9.07
N ILE A 284 -30.62 -6.08 8.65
CA ILE A 284 -31.44 -4.93 9.02
C ILE A 284 -32.85 -5.07 8.44
N ILE A 285 -32.98 -5.41 7.15
CA ILE A 285 -34.28 -5.58 6.49
C ILE A 285 -35.12 -6.62 7.25
N SER A 286 -34.53 -7.79 7.48
CA SER A 286 -35.18 -8.89 8.18
C SER A 286 -35.54 -8.49 9.60
N GLY A 287 -34.62 -7.83 10.30
CA GLY A 287 -34.79 -7.44 11.69
C GLY A 287 -35.85 -6.38 11.90
N LEU A 288 -35.85 -5.33 11.08
CA LEU A 288 -36.89 -4.30 11.11
C LEU A 288 -38.25 -4.85 10.69
N THR A 289 -38.30 -5.76 9.71
CA THR A 289 -39.57 -6.39 9.31
C THR A 289 -40.18 -7.19 10.46
N ILE A 290 -39.35 -7.94 11.20
CA ILE A 290 -39.81 -8.66 12.39
C ILE A 290 -40.24 -7.67 13.50
N LEU A 291 -39.50 -6.57 13.69
CA LEU A 291 -39.89 -5.53 14.65
C LEU A 291 -41.25 -4.92 14.30
N VAL A 292 -41.50 -4.62 13.02
CA VAL A 292 -42.80 -4.12 12.54
C VAL A 292 -43.91 -5.12 12.84
N LYS A 293 -43.70 -6.41 12.53
CA LYS A 293 -44.69 -7.47 12.82
C LYS A 293 -45.01 -7.55 14.31
N ASN A 294 -43.99 -7.53 15.17
CA ASN A 294 -44.17 -7.59 16.61
C ASN A 294 -44.81 -6.31 17.20
N LYS A 295 -44.71 -5.18 16.51
CA LYS A 295 -45.31 -3.89 16.89
C LYS A 295 -46.61 -3.56 16.18
N THR A 296 -47.23 -4.54 15.50
CA THR A 296 -48.48 -4.35 14.73
C THR A 296 -49.61 -3.75 15.57
N LYS A 297 -49.78 -4.20 16.84
CA LYS A 297 -50.81 -3.68 17.75
C LYS A 297 -50.54 -2.23 18.15
N GLU A 298 -49.30 -1.89 18.53
CA GLU A 298 -48.94 -0.51 18.84
C GLU A 298 -49.05 0.42 17.63
N ILE A 299 -48.70 -0.05 16.43
CA ILE A 299 -48.90 0.69 15.18
C ILE A 299 -50.39 0.96 14.96
N ALA A 300 -51.25 -0.04 15.14
CA ALA A 300 -52.69 0.12 14.98
C ALA A 300 -53.27 1.15 15.96
N ILE A 301 -52.86 1.12 17.23
CA ILE A 301 -53.25 2.12 18.24
C ILE A 301 -52.80 3.53 17.84
N LEU A 302 -51.56 3.69 17.37
CA LEU A 302 -51.08 5.00 16.89
C LEU A 302 -51.92 5.48 15.68
N ARG A 303 -52.26 4.57 14.77
CA ARG A 303 -53.07 4.89 13.58
C ARG A 303 -54.51 5.26 13.94
N THR A 304 -55.13 4.62 14.95
CA THR A 304 -56.48 4.98 15.43
C THR A 304 -56.50 6.30 16.21
N LEU A 305 -55.39 6.65 16.88
CA LEU A 305 -55.20 7.96 17.52
C LEU A 305 -54.88 9.10 16.52
N GLY A 306 -54.86 8.83 15.22
CA GLY A 306 -54.71 9.84 14.17
C GLY A 306 -53.29 10.00 13.60
N VAL A 307 -52.33 9.15 13.97
CA VAL A 307 -50.98 9.19 13.38
C VAL A 307 -51.04 8.79 11.89
N SER A 308 -50.49 9.63 11.02
CA SER A 308 -50.49 9.40 9.57
C SER A 308 -49.62 8.21 9.17
N LYS A 309 -49.93 7.58 8.03
CA LYS A 309 -49.11 6.50 7.43
C LYS A 309 -47.65 6.95 7.24
N VAL A 310 -47.47 8.17 6.74
CA VAL A 310 -46.16 8.79 6.52
C VAL A 310 -45.38 8.94 7.82
N SER A 311 -46.04 9.35 8.91
CA SER A 311 -45.39 9.45 10.23
C SER A 311 -44.98 8.08 10.77
N VAL A 312 -45.78 7.03 10.57
CA VAL A 312 -45.38 5.65 10.92
C VAL A 312 -44.15 5.21 10.12
N THR A 313 -44.12 5.45 8.80
CA THR A 313 -42.93 5.18 7.98
C THR A 313 -41.70 5.92 8.50
N LYS A 314 -41.82 7.22 8.82
CA LYS A 314 -40.69 8.00 9.37
C LYS A 314 -40.18 7.45 10.70
N ILE A 315 -41.06 6.96 11.58
CA ILE A 315 -40.66 6.36 12.87
C ILE A 315 -39.80 5.12 12.62
N PHE A 316 -40.27 4.15 11.83
CA PHE A 316 -39.50 2.93 11.56
C PHE A 316 -38.26 3.19 10.73
N PHE A 317 -38.31 4.19 9.85
CA PHE A 317 -37.13 4.67 9.15
C PHE A 317 -36.07 5.22 10.12
N LEU A 318 -36.47 6.05 11.08
CA LEU A 318 -35.56 6.59 12.09
C LEU A 318 -34.97 5.48 12.96
N VAL A 319 -35.77 4.47 13.34
CA VAL A 319 -35.29 3.30 14.12
C VAL A 319 -34.16 2.59 13.37
N GLY A 320 -34.40 2.18 12.12
CA GLY A 320 -33.41 1.50 11.29
C GLY A 320 -32.16 2.33 11.02
N PHE A 321 -32.35 3.60 10.65
CA PHE A 321 -31.25 4.51 10.40
C PHE A 321 -30.41 4.76 11.66
N THR A 322 -31.02 4.89 12.84
CA THR A 322 -30.28 5.07 14.10
C THR A 322 -29.43 3.84 14.43
N ILE A 323 -29.94 2.62 14.21
CA ILE A 323 -29.19 1.38 14.42
C ILE A 323 -27.95 1.36 13.51
N GLY A 324 -28.12 1.57 12.21
CA GLY A 324 -26.98 1.53 11.28
C GLY A 324 -26.04 2.72 11.43
N PHE A 325 -26.53 3.90 11.85
CA PHE A 325 -25.69 5.05 12.17
C PHE A 325 -24.80 4.77 13.39
N LEU A 326 -25.38 4.30 14.49
CA LEU A 326 -24.61 3.91 15.67
C LEU A 326 -23.64 2.77 15.36
N ALA A 327 -24.08 1.76 14.60
CA ALA A 327 -23.22 0.65 14.20
C ALA A 327 -22.04 1.12 13.34
N THR A 328 -22.27 2.05 12.41
CA THR A 328 -21.20 2.63 11.58
C THR A 328 -20.22 3.41 12.45
N ILE A 329 -20.69 4.25 13.38
CA ILE A 329 -19.81 4.97 14.32
C ILE A 329 -18.98 3.99 15.14
N THR A 330 -19.62 2.99 15.75
CA THR A 330 -18.92 1.98 16.54
C THR A 330 -17.92 1.21 15.69
N GLY A 331 -18.28 0.85 14.46
CA GLY A 331 -17.39 0.17 13.53
C GLY A 331 -16.19 1.03 13.11
N VAL A 332 -16.39 2.34 12.92
CA VAL A 332 -15.30 3.27 12.66
C VAL A 332 -14.36 3.34 13.85
N ILE A 333 -14.89 3.49 15.07
CA ILE A 333 -14.08 3.56 16.29
C ILE A 333 -13.26 2.28 16.47
N ILE A 334 -13.91 1.12 16.39
CA ILE A 334 -13.24 -0.18 16.53
C ILE A 334 -12.21 -0.37 15.43
N GLY A 335 -12.57 -0.11 14.16
CA GLY A 335 -11.67 -0.25 13.03
C GLY A 335 -10.43 0.64 13.13
N VAL A 336 -10.60 1.91 13.54
CA VAL A 336 -9.49 2.86 13.74
C VAL A 336 -8.60 2.42 14.92
N LEU A 337 -9.19 2.08 16.07
CA LEU A 337 -8.43 1.64 17.24
C LEU A 337 -7.63 0.37 16.94
N PHE A 338 -8.23 -0.59 16.24
CA PHE A 338 -7.57 -1.83 15.84
C PHE A 338 -6.45 -1.57 14.83
N SER A 339 -6.71 -0.71 13.83
CA SER A 339 -5.70 -0.34 12.82
C SER A 339 -4.51 0.41 13.42
N TYR A 340 -4.73 1.22 14.45
CA TYR A 340 -3.68 1.94 15.16
C TYR A 340 -2.79 1.00 15.98
N ASN A 341 -3.39 -0.01 16.64
CA ASN A 341 -2.67 -0.96 17.49
C ASN A 341 -2.37 -2.30 16.78
N ILE A 342 -2.38 -2.32 15.44
CA ILE A 342 -2.31 -3.57 14.67
C ILE A 342 -1.04 -4.38 15.00
N GLU A 343 0.06 -3.67 15.22
CA GLU A 343 1.37 -4.25 15.51
C GLU A 343 1.40 -4.91 16.90
N GLU A 344 0.90 -4.21 17.91
CA GLU A 344 0.76 -4.77 19.27
C GLU A 344 -0.15 -6.00 19.27
N ILE A 345 -1.24 -5.96 18.50
CA ILE A 345 -2.16 -7.08 18.33
C ILE A 345 -1.46 -8.26 17.65
N ARG A 346 -0.66 -8.01 16.60
CA ARG A 346 0.16 -9.05 15.94
C ARG A 346 1.10 -9.73 16.92
N VAL A 347 1.83 -8.94 17.74
CA VAL A 347 2.77 -9.47 18.74
C VAL A 347 2.03 -10.30 19.78
N LEU A 348 0.88 -9.82 20.27
CA LEU A 348 0.05 -10.55 21.22
C LEU A 348 -0.41 -11.91 20.65
N ILE A 349 -0.92 -11.94 19.41
CA ILE A 349 -1.36 -13.19 18.77
C ILE A 349 -0.15 -14.12 18.57
N THR A 350 0.98 -13.59 18.12
CA THR A 350 2.23 -14.35 17.95
C THR A 350 2.69 -14.97 19.27
N SER A 351 2.61 -14.24 20.39
CA SER A 351 2.99 -14.76 21.71
C SER A 351 2.06 -15.85 22.24
N ILE A 352 0.75 -15.76 21.92
CA ILE A 352 -0.25 -16.72 22.40
C ILE A 352 -0.20 -18.01 21.59
N PHE A 353 -0.09 -17.89 20.26
CA PHE A 353 -0.19 -19.03 19.35
C PHE A 353 1.18 -19.59 18.92
N ASN A 354 2.27 -18.90 19.24
CA ASN A 354 3.65 -19.25 18.83
C ASN A 354 3.82 -19.41 17.31
N ILE A 355 3.05 -18.66 16.52
CA ILE A 355 3.09 -18.65 15.06
C ILE A 355 3.69 -17.32 14.60
N ARG A 356 4.73 -17.36 13.75
CA ARG A 356 5.25 -16.17 13.06
C ARG A 356 4.26 -15.74 11.97
N LEU A 357 3.33 -14.84 12.31
CA LEU A 357 2.30 -14.36 11.38
C LEU A 357 2.88 -13.58 10.19
N PHE A 358 4.03 -12.94 10.37
CA PHE A 358 4.67 -12.08 9.38
C PHE A 358 6.20 -12.29 9.38
N PRO A 359 6.71 -13.28 8.64
CA PRO A 359 8.16 -13.47 8.47
C PRO A 359 8.75 -12.33 7.64
N GLU A 360 9.70 -11.61 8.22
CA GLU A 360 10.34 -10.43 7.62
C GLU A 360 11.07 -10.78 6.31
N GLU A 361 11.55 -12.02 6.20
CA GLU A 361 12.31 -12.52 5.05
C GLU A 361 11.46 -12.65 3.78
N ILE A 362 10.15 -12.86 3.93
CA ILE A 362 9.22 -13.05 2.80
C ILE A 362 8.55 -11.73 2.40
N TYR A 363 8.14 -10.95 3.39
CA TYR A 363 7.37 -9.73 3.16
C TYR A 363 8.21 -8.46 3.12
N PHE A 364 9.51 -8.57 3.40
CA PHE A 364 10.48 -7.47 3.47
C PHE A 364 10.17 -6.43 4.55
N LEU A 365 9.24 -6.68 5.48
CA LEU A 365 8.82 -5.73 6.51
C LEU A 365 9.04 -6.31 7.91
N SER A 366 9.59 -5.52 8.82
CA SER A 366 9.83 -5.91 10.22
C SER A 366 8.58 -5.78 11.11
N GLN A 367 7.74 -4.80 10.78
CA GLN A 367 6.49 -4.53 11.48
C GLN A 367 5.31 -4.60 10.51
N MET A 368 4.13 -4.91 11.02
CA MET A 368 2.90 -4.91 10.24
C MET A 368 2.49 -3.46 9.99
N PRO A 369 2.59 -2.98 8.73
CA PRO A 369 2.34 -1.59 8.45
C PRO A 369 0.83 -1.32 8.45
N SER A 370 0.45 -0.14 8.93
CA SER A 370 -0.93 0.32 8.88
C SER A 370 -0.94 1.84 8.69
N GLU A 371 -1.57 2.28 7.61
CA GLU A 371 -1.74 3.70 7.32
C GLU A 371 -3.23 4.05 7.27
N ILE A 372 -3.68 4.73 8.32
CA ILE A 372 -5.07 5.15 8.45
C ILE A 372 -5.32 6.37 7.57
N ASN A 373 -6.18 6.20 6.56
CA ASN A 373 -6.50 7.27 5.63
C ASN A 373 -7.94 7.76 5.83
N PHE A 374 -8.07 9.03 6.22
CA PHE A 374 -9.36 9.67 6.50
C PHE A 374 -10.33 9.64 5.31
N LYS A 375 -9.82 9.74 4.07
CA LYS A 375 -10.66 9.69 2.87
C LYS A 375 -11.33 8.34 2.71
N TYR A 376 -10.63 7.24 2.99
CA TYR A 376 -11.25 5.90 2.92
C TYR A 376 -12.27 5.69 4.02
N ILE A 377 -12.00 6.16 5.24
CA ILE A 377 -12.97 6.10 6.35
C ILE A 377 -14.27 6.84 5.97
N LEU A 378 -14.16 8.02 5.37
CA LEU A 378 -15.33 8.78 4.90
C LEU A 378 -16.11 8.03 3.81
N VAL A 379 -15.42 7.43 2.83
CA VAL A 379 -16.06 6.66 1.76
C VAL A 379 -16.78 5.44 2.32
N ILE A 380 -16.12 4.66 3.19
CA ILE A 380 -16.70 3.46 3.83
C ILE A 380 -17.91 3.84 4.69
N SER A 381 -17.78 4.89 5.51
CA SER A 381 -18.87 5.37 6.37
C SER A 381 -20.06 5.83 5.54
N SER A 382 -19.82 6.62 4.48
CA SER A 382 -20.88 7.10 3.58
C SER A 382 -21.59 5.94 2.89
N PHE A 383 -20.83 4.94 2.43
CA PHE A 383 -21.38 3.75 1.79
C PHE A 383 -22.22 2.89 2.75
N SER A 384 -21.74 2.67 3.98
CA SER A 384 -22.47 1.95 5.04
C SER A 384 -23.80 2.64 5.37
N LEU A 385 -23.76 3.97 5.55
CA LEU A 385 -24.95 4.76 5.84
C LEU A 385 -25.93 4.76 4.67
N PHE A 386 -25.44 4.86 3.44
CA PHE A 386 -26.26 4.75 2.24
C PHE A 386 -26.94 3.38 2.14
N THR A 387 -26.20 2.29 2.37
CA THR A 387 -26.75 0.93 2.33
C THR A 387 -27.80 0.74 3.43
N THR A 388 -27.53 1.22 4.65
CA THR A 388 -28.50 1.22 5.77
C THR A 388 -29.75 2.00 5.42
N PHE A 389 -29.59 3.19 4.84
CA PHE A 389 -30.69 4.05 4.40
C PHE A 389 -31.60 3.29 3.45
N VAL A 390 -31.04 2.69 2.39
CA VAL A 390 -31.80 1.93 1.38
C VAL A 390 -32.48 0.71 2.00
N ALA A 391 -31.75 -0.08 2.81
CA ALA A 391 -32.26 -1.26 3.48
C ALA A 391 -33.45 -0.96 4.40
N THR A 392 -33.46 0.23 5.01
CA THR A 392 -34.50 0.63 5.96
C THR A 392 -35.82 1.04 5.28
N ILE A 393 -35.79 1.44 4.01
CA ILE A 393 -36.99 1.95 3.29
C ILE A 393 -38.08 0.87 3.20
N PHE A 394 -37.73 -0.34 2.79
CA PHE A 394 -38.73 -1.40 2.54
C PHE A 394 -39.53 -1.79 3.80
N PRO A 395 -38.89 -2.09 4.96
CA PRO A 395 -39.63 -2.37 6.19
C PRO A 395 -40.47 -1.17 6.68
N ALA A 396 -39.94 0.05 6.54
CA ALA A 396 -40.63 1.26 6.98
C ALA A 396 -41.91 1.54 6.18
N LEU A 397 -41.90 1.27 4.86
CA LEU A 397 -43.10 1.35 4.03
C LEU A 397 -44.10 0.24 4.38
N SER A 398 -43.61 -0.97 4.64
CA SER A 398 -44.45 -2.10 5.04
C SER A 398 -45.23 -1.82 6.33
N ALA A 399 -44.62 -1.14 7.31
CA ALA A 399 -45.27 -0.74 8.57
C ALA A 399 -46.48 0.17 8.39
N ALA A 400 -46.44 1.07 7.40
CA ALA A 400 -47.48 2.06 7.17
C ALA A 400 -48.71 1.53 6.42
N ASN A 401 -48.57 0.38 5.75
CA ASN A 401 -49.64 -0.26 4.99
C ASN A 401 -50.45 -1.26 5.82
N LEU A 402 -50.17 -1.41 7.11
CA LEU A 402 -50.96 -2.25 8.02
C LEU A 402 -52.37 -1.65 8.22
N ASP A 403 -53.38 -2.51 8.09
CA ASP A 403 -54.79 -2.18 8.33
C ASP A 403 -55.06 -2.18 9.85
N PRO A 404 -55.36 -1.02 10.47
CA PRO A 404 -55.60 -0.93 11.92
C PRO A 404 -56.77 -1.79 12.39
N ILE A 405 -57.79 -1.99 11.55
CA ILE A 405 -58.98 -2.77 11.89
C ILE A 405 -58.62 -4.24 11.98
N LYS A 406 -57.92 -4.78 10.97
CA LYS A 406 -57.44 -6.16 10.99
C LYS A 406 -56.42 -6.41 12.12
N ALA A 407 -55.56 -5.44 12.38
CA ALA A 407 -54.55 -5.53 13.43
C ALA A 407 -55.12 -5.56 14.85
N LEU A 408 -56.33 -5.01 15.06
CA LEU A 408 -57.03 -5.00 16.36
C LEU A 408 -58.11 -6.08 16.49
N LYS A 409 -58.53 -6.70 15.37
CA LYS A 409 -59.64 -7.67 15.33
C LYS A 409 -59.23 -9.11 15.66
N TYR A 410 -57.95 -9.47 15.50
CA TYR A 410 -57.46 -10.80 15.87
C TYR A 410 -57.02 -10.81 17.34
N GLU A 411 -58.01 -10.87 18.23
CA GLU A 411 -57.99 -11.62 19.49
C GLU A 411 -59.19 -12.57 19.48
#